data_AF-A0AAV2KL39-F1
#
_entry.id   AF-A0AAV2KL39-F1
#
_cell.length_a   1.000
_cell.length_b   1.000
_cell.length_c   1.000
_cell.angle_alpha   90.00
_cell.angle_beta   90.00
_cell.angle_gamma   90.00
#
_symmetry.space_group_name_H-M   'P 1'
#
loop_
_entity.id
_entity.type
_entity.pdbx_description
1 polymer ?
#
loop_
_entity_poly.entity_id
_entity_poly.type
_entity_poly.pdbx_seq_one_letter_code
_entity_poly.pdbx_strand_id
1 'polypeptide(L)'
;MSPSSSSALVRSTVRLLSRRNFAQGEVTPGLSQSEYELRRYKLASLIEAQAERMGSSTSSNQNVVVVVLSHPTRYMTNDIPYPFHQNQDFLYLTGILEPDSALILHGRRRPDQAILFVPRRDPSRELWDGPRSGRNGAAALTGIERVHCTEELGVVLKSLKGVKQQAAILFVRTLADRQNRDRDNRLKAPVDPEPLQAD
;
A
#
# COMPACT_ATOMS: atom_id res chain seq x y z
N MET A 1 -23.24 43.52 -6.18
CA MET A 1 -23.14 43.26 -4.73
C MET A 1 -21.90 42.42 -4.50
N SER A 2 -20.81 43.03 -4.04
CA SER A 2 -19.55 42.36 -3.73
C SER A 2 -19.63 41.73 -2.34
N PRO A 3 -19.22 40.46 -2.15
CA PRO A 3 -19.21 39.87 -0.82
C PRO A 3 -18.03 40.40 0.00
N SER A 4 -18.35 40.78 1.25
CA SER A 4 -17.53 41.48 2.23
C SER A 4 -16.30 40.71 2.73
N SER A 5 -15.23 41.47 2.96
CA SER A 5 -13.85 41.08 3.31
C SER A 5 -13.61 40.34 4.65
N SER A 6 -14.64 39.93 5.40
CA SER A 6 -14.47 39.29 6.73
C SER A 6 -14.41 37.76 6.72
N SER A 7 -14.76 37.09 5.62
CA SER A 7 -14.69 35.62 5.51
C SER A 7 -13.29 35.07 5.17
N ALA A 8 -12.35 35.92 4.75
CA ALA A 8 -11.04 35.49 4.26
C ALA A 8 -10.06 35.11 5.38
N LEU A 9 -10.24 35.65 6.60
CA LEU A 9 -9.28 35.49 7.70
C LEU A 9 -9.52 34.26 8.58
N VAL A 10 -10.68 33.61 8.50
CA VAL A 10 -10.92 32.34 9.23
C VAL A 10 -10.43 31.13 8.43
N ARG A 11 -10.28 31.27 7.10
CA ARG A 11 -9.67 30.23 6.25
C ARG A 11 -8.14 30.25 6.24
N SER A 12 -7.50 31.29 6.79
CA SER A 12 -6.03 31.42 6.82
C SER A 12 -5.35 30.81 8.04
N THR A 13 -6.09 30.49 9.11
CA THR A 13 -5.47 30.24 10.43
C THR A 13 -5.23 28.76 10.76
N VAL A 14 -5.82 27.82 10.02
CA VAL A 14 -5.49 26.37 10.16
C VAL A 14 -4.24 26.00 9.32
N ARG A 15 -3.66 26.95 8.58
CA ARG A 15 -2.56 26.73 7.62
C ARG A 15 -1.17 26.97 8.21
N LEU A 16 -0.95 26.61 9.47
CA LEU A 16 0.28 26.97 10.20
C LEU A 16 1.02 25.83 10.93
N LEU A 17 0.61 24.55 10.79
CA LEU A 17 1.30 23.44 11.49
C LEU A 17 1.74 22.24 10.63
N SER A 18 1.78 22.36 9.30
CA SER A 18 2.54 21.39 8.49
C SER A 18 2.94 21.98 7.14
N ARG A 19 3.96 22.83 7.14
CA ARG A 19 4.71 23.18 5.93
C ARG A 19 6.11 22.58 6.02
N ARG A 20 6.22 21.26 5.97
CA ARG A 20 7.43 20.67 5.41
C ARG A 20 7.21 20.63 3.90
N ASN A 21 7.71 21.65 3.22
CA ASN A 21 7.81 21.60 1.76
C ASN A 21 8.74 20.43 1.45
N PHE A 22 8.25 19.39 0.77
CA PHE A 22 9.11 18.37 0.19
C PHE A 22 10.12 19.04 -0.75
N ALA A 23 11.40 18.70 -0.64
CA ALA A 23 12.34 19.11 -1.67
C ALA A 23 11.97 18.42 -3.00
N GLN A 24 12.37 19.00 -4.14
CA GLN A 24 12.07 18.39 -5.45
C GLN A 24 12.64 16.97 -5.52
N GLY A 25 11.77 15.98 -5.83
CA GLY A 25 12.15 14.57 -5.92
C GLY A 25 12.17 13.80 -4.58
N GLU A 26 11.76 14.42 -3.47
CA GLU A 26 11.53 13.72 -2.21
C GLU A 26 10.16 13.03 -2.20
N VAL A 27 10.14 11.80 -1.69
CA VAL A 27 8.92 11.01 -1.49
C VAL A 27 8.39 11.24 -0.07
N THR A 28 9.29 11.18 0.91
CA THR A 28 9.02 11.54 2.31
C THR A 28 10.08 12.55 2.77
N PRO A 29 9.85 13.33 3.84
CA PRO A 29 10.77 14.42 4.20
C PRO A 29 12.19 13.90 4.43
N GLY A 30 13.14 14.37 3.62
CA GLY A 30 14.55 13.94 3.68
C GLY A 30 14.87 12.61 2.98
N LEU A 31 13.93 11.99 2.27
CA LEU A 31 14.15 10.74 1.51
C LEU A 31 13.73 10.90 0.05
N SER A 32 14.71 10.79 -0.86
CA SER A 32 14.53 10.88 -2.31
C SER A 32 13.97 9.60 -2.94
N GLN A 33 13.44 9.70 -4.16
CA GLN A 33 13.04 8.54 -4.96
C GLN A 33 14.18 7.52 -5.14
N SER A 34 15.40 8.00 -5.39
CA SER A 34 16.59 7.16 -5.56
C SER A 34 16.97 6.37 -4.31
N GLU A 35 16.74 6.93 -3.12
CA GLU A 35 16.94 6.24 -1.85
C GLU A 35 15.95 5.07 -1.69
N TYR A 36 14.68 5.28 -2.05
CA TYR A 36 13.68 4.20 -2.06
C TYR A 36 13.99 3.12 -3.11
N GLU A 37 14.45 3.52 -4.29
CA GLU A 37 14.93 2.60 -5.31
C GLU A 37 16.09 1.73 -4.80
N LEU A 38 17.09 2.35 -4.16
CA LEU A 38 18.22 1.64 -3.56
C LEU A 38 17.78 0.63 -2.49
N ARG A 39 16.78 0.97 -1.66
CA ARG A 39 16.23 0.05 -0.65
C ARG A 39 15.59 -1.18 -1.29
N ARG A 40 14.78 -0.97 -2.34
CA ARG A 40 14.16 -2.07 -3.10
C ARG A 40 15.22 -2.95 -3.75
N TYR A 41 16.24 -2.34 -4.35
CA TYR A 41 17.37 -3.05 -4.96
C TYR A 41 18.14 -3.89 -3.95
N LYS A 42 18.47 -3.33 -2.78
CA LYS A 42 19.15 -4.05 -1.69
C LYS A 42 18.33 -5.25 -1.23
N LEU A 43 17.03 -5.07 -1.00
CA LEU A 43 16.14 -6.15 -0.59
C LEU A 43 16.07 -7.25 -1.66
N ALA A 44 15.91 -6.89 -2.93
CA ALA A 44 15.90 -7.84 -4.05
C ALA A 44 17.20 -8.64 -4.13
N SER A 45 18.36 -7.99 -3.97
CA SER A 45 19.66 -8.67 -3.95
C SER A 45 19.82 -9.62 -2.76
N LEU A 46 19.26 -9.29 -1.59
CA LEU A 46 19.27 -10.18 -0.43
C LEU A 46 18.36 -11.39 -0.64
N ILE A 47 17.19 -11.19 -1.25
CA ILE A 47 16.26 -12.27 -1.60
C ILE A 47 16.91 -13.24 -2.58
N GLU A 48 17.60 -12.72 -3.60
CA GLU A 48 18.33 -13.52 -4.59
C GLU A 48 19.40 -14.38 -3.91
N ALA A 49 20.28 -13.75 -3.12
CA ALA A 49 21.34 -14.45 -2.40
C ALA A 49 20.79 -15.49 -1.40
N GLN A 50 19.66 -15.21 -0.75
CA GLN A 50 19.03 -16.15 0.17
C GLN A 50 18.37 -17.32 -0.58
N ALA A 51 17.77 -17.07 -1.74
CA ALA A 51 17.19 -18.11 -2.60
C ALA A 51 18.26 -19.07 -3.12
N GLU A 52 19.43 -18.55 -3.51
CA GLU A 52 20.60 -19.35 -3.89
C GLU A 52 21.09 -20.24 -2.74
N ARG A 53 21.21 -19.69 -1.52
CA ARG A 53 21.68 -20.41 -0.33
C ARG A 53 20.74 -21.50 0.16
N MET A 54 19.43 -21.30 0.06
CA MET A 54 18.43 -22.28 0.51
C MET A 54 18.32 -23.52 -0.40
N GLY A 55 19.27 -23.75 -1.31
CA GLY A 55 19.34 -24.99 -2.06
C GLY A 55 18.23 -25.12 -3.10
N SER A 56 17.71 -24.00 -3.61
CA SER A 56 16.90 -23.99 -4.85
C SER A 56 17.80 -24.25 -6.08
N SER A 57 18.64 -25.29 -6.00
CA SER A 57 19.60 -25.75 -7.00
C SER A 57 18.96 -26.63 -8.07
N THR A 58 17.65 -26.90 -7.99
CA THR A 58 16.90 -27.57 -9.04
C THR A 58 16.22 -26.52 -9.94
N SER A 59 16.97 -26.06 -10.94
CA SER A 59 16.53 -25.23 -12.09
C SER A 59 16.62 -23.72 -11.88
N SER A 60 17.35 -23.05 -12.79
CA SER A 60 17.57 -21.60 -13.00
C SER A 60 16.31 -20.75 -13.27
N ASN A 61 15.19 -21.14 -12.67
CA ASN A 61 13.85 -20.93 -13.19
C ASN A 61 12.86 -20.54 -12.08
N GLN A 62 13.18 -20.76 -10.81
CA GLN A 62 12.32 -20.30 -9.71
C GLN A 62 12.40 -18.78 -9.55
N ASN A 63 11.35 -18.08 -9.99
CA ASN A 63 11.16 -16.67 -9.72
C ASN A 63 10.67 -16.49 -8.27
N VAL A 64 11.54 -15.99 -7.39
CA VAL A 64 11.12 -15.58 -6.05
C VAL A 64 10.43 -14.22 -6.14
N VAL A 65 9.21 -14.17 -5.62
CA VAL A 65 8.38 -12.97 -5.61
C VAL A 65 8.04 -12.64 -4.16
N VAL A 66 8.33 -11.40 -3.78
CA VAL A 66 7.99 -10.85 -2.47
C VAL A 66 6.80 -9.93 -2.63
N VAL A 67 5.78 -10.16 -1.80
CA VAL A 67 4.57 -9.34 -1.75
C VAL A 67 4.53 -8.65 -0.39
N VAL A 68 4.53 -7.32 -0.39
CA VAL A 68 4.41 -6.47 0.79
C VAL A 68 3.10 -5.71 0.70
N LEU A 69 2.23 -5.87 1.70
CA LEU A 69 0.92 -5.23 1.74
C LEU A 69 0.98 -3.97 2.59
N SER A 70 0.21 -2.95 2.19
CA SER A 70 -0.08 -1.81 3.05
C SER A 70 -1.06 -2.23 4.15
N HIS A 71 -1.23 -1.38 5.17
CA HIS A 71 -2.36 -1.56 6.08
C HIS A 71 -3.68 -1.13 5.41
N PRO A 72 -4.81 -1.74 5.80
CA PRO A 72 -6.13 -1.21 5.51
C PRO A 72 -6.50 -0.09 6.50
N THR A 73 -7.49 0.73 6.15
CA THR A 73 -8.13 1.63 7.10
C THR A 73 -8.85 0.82 8.18
N ARG A 74 -8.60 1.13 9.45
CA ARG A 74 -9.27 0.49 10.59
C ARG A 74 -10.34 1.40 11.15
N TYR A 75 -11.41 0.80 11.65
CA TYR A 75 -12.56 1.52 12.18
C TYR A 75 -12.75 1.23 13.68
N MET A 76 -12.98 2.28 14.46
CA MET A 76 -13.39 2.22 15.87
C MET A 76 -14.81 1.66 16.00
N THR A 77 -15.68 2.14 15.12
CA THR A 77 -17.09 1.79 14.96
C THR A 77 -17.39 1.88 13.45
N ASN A 78 -18.50 1.31 12.98
CA ASN A 78 -18.82 1.18 11.55
C ASN A 78 -18.48 2.42 10.69
N ASP A 79 -18.73 3.64 11.19
CA ASP A 79 -18.52 4.88 10.44
C ASP A 79 -17.38 5.78 10.98
N ILE A 80 -16.64 5.33 12.01
CA ILE A 80 -15.60 6.15 12.66
C ILE A 80 -14.23 5.51 12.42
N PRO A 81 -13.41 6.03 11.48
CA PRO A 81 -12.07 5.50 11.22
C PRO A 81 -11.07 5.93 12.31
N TYR A 82 -10.13 5.03 12.61
CA TYR A 82 -8.91 5.40 13.34
C TYR A 82 -7.99 6.23 12.43
N PRO A 83 -7.10 7.06 13.00
CA PRO A 83 -5.98 7.64 12.26
C PRO A 83 -5.17 6.55 11.56
N PHE A 84 -4.93 6.73 10.26
CA PHE A 84 -4.23 5.74 9.45
C PHE A 84 -2.75 5.66 9.83
N HIS A 85 -2.26 4.44 10.05
CA HIS A 85 -0.85 4.14 10.26
C HIS A 85 -0.40 3.05 9.29
N GLN A 86 0.57 3.40 8.44
CA GLN A 86 1.05 2.52 7.39
C GLN A 86 1.86 1.33 7.93
N ASN A 87 1.90 0.25 7.16
CA ASN A 87 2.83 -0.86 7.39
C ASN A 87 4.27 -0.34 7.25
N GLN A 88 5.11 -0.59 8.25
CA GLN A 88 6.48 -0.04 8.30
C GLN A 88 7.35 -0.55 7.15
N ASP A 89 7.24 -1.84 6.79
CA ASP A 89 7.99 -2.42 5.67
C ASP A 89 7.53 -1.82 4.33
N PHE A 90 6.21 -1.68 4.16
CA PHE A 90 5.63 -1.05 2.98
C PHE A 90 6.07 0.42 2.86
N LEU A 91 5.99 1.17 3.96
CA LEU A 91 6.38 2.58 4.02
C LEU A 91 7.88 2.74 3.77
N TYR A 92 8.71 1.84 4.28
CA TYR A 92 10.17 1.87 4.11
C TYR A 92 10.59 1.66 2.66
N LEU A 93 9.85 0.84 1.91
CA LEU A 93 10.16 0.47 0.52
C LEU A 93 9.52 1.38 -0.53
N THR A 94 8.40 2.04 -0.20
CA THR A 94 7.62 2.85 -1.16
C THR A 94 7.48 4.31 -0.79
N GLY A 95 7.47 4.65 0.50
CA GLY A 95 7.13 5.99 0.98
C GLY A 95 5.64 6.34 0.89
N ILE A 96 4.77 5.40 0.49
CA ILE A 96 3.34 5.66 0.29
C ILE A 96 2.56 5.55 1.60
N LEU A 97 1.69 6.53 1.84
CA LEU A 97 0.79 6.62 3.00
C LEU A 97 -0.68 6.31 2.65
N GLU A 98 -0.94 5.67 1.51
CA GLU A 98 -2.28 5.25 1.12
C GLU A 98 -2.59 3.83 1.65
N PRO A 99 -3.83 3.59 2.11
CA PRO A 99 -4.29 2.26 2.48
C PRO A 99 -4.52 1.39 1.23
N ASP A 100 -4.83 0.10 1.46
CA ASP A 100 -5.28 -0.86 0.44
C ASP A 100 -4.39 -0.94 -0.81
N SER A 101 -3.09 -0.82 -0.60
CA SER A 101 -2.02 -0.83 -1.60
C SER A 101 -1.14 -2.08 -1.43
N ALA A 102 -0.42 -2.45 -2.49
CA ALA A 102 0.52 -3.58 -2.44
C ALA A 102 1.77 -3.29 -3.26
N LEU A 103 2.90 -3.82 -2.82
CA LEU A 103 4.18 -3.80 -3.53
C LEU A 103 4.58 -5.23 -3.85
N ILE A 104 4.91 -5.50 -5.10
CA ILE A 104 5.51 -6.74 -5.55
C ILE A 104 6.97 -6.46 -5.94
N LEU A 105 7.89 -7.23 -5.37
CA LEU A 105 9.31 -7.20 -5.70
C LEU A 105 9.76 -8.54 -6.29
N HIS A 106 10.53 -8.48 -7.37
CA HIS A 106 11.14 -9.65 -8.01
C HIS A 106 12.58 -9.81 -7.52
N GLY A 107 12.97 -11.02 -7.11
CA GLY A 107 14.33 -11.32 -6.65
C GLY A 107 15.39 -11.44 -7.76
N ARG A 108 15.23 -10.77 -8.92
CA ARG A 108 16.16 -10.87 -10.05
C ARG A 108 16.68 -9.49 -10.44
N ARG A 109 17.99 -9.36 -10.68
CA ARG A 109 18.69 -8.12 -11.11
C ARG A 109 18.22 -7.54 -12.46
N ARG A 110 16.96 -7.09 -12.56
CA ARG A 110 16.45 -6.30 -13.69
C ARG A 110 15.94 -4.92 -13.25
N PRO A 111 15.94 -3.91 -14.13
CA PRO A 111 15.43 -2.57 -13.79
C PRO A 111 13.95 -2.58 -13.36
N ASP A 112 13.14 -3.53 -13.85
CA ASP A 112 11.70 -3.62 -13.56
C ASP A 112 11.36 -4.38 -12.27
N GLN A 113 12.15 -4.28 -11.21
CA GLN A 113 11.99 -5.15 -10.04
C GLN A 113 10.71 -4.90 -9.24
N ALA A 114 10.12 -3.71 -9.32
CA ALA A 114 8.97 -3.31 -8.50
C ALA A 114 7.68 -3.16 -9.33
N ILE A 115 6.58 -3.68 -8.80
CA ILE A 115 5.22 -3.38 -9.25
C ILE A 115 4.45 -2.85 -8.05
N LEU A 116 3.90 -1.65 -8.19
CA LEU A 116 3.08 -1.03 -7.17
C LEU A 116 1.60 -1.14 -7.54
N PHE A 117 0.76 -1.40 -6.55
CA PHE A 117 -0.68 -1.41 -6.67
C PHE A 117 -1.24 -0.38 -5.71
N VAL A 118 -2.08 0.51 -6.23
CA VAL A 118 -2.77 1.56 -5.46
C VAL A 118 -4.27 1.51 -5.73
N PRO A 119 -5.11 1.91 -4.76
CA PRO A 119 -6.54 2.01 -4.99
C PRO A 119 -6.87 2.92 -6.18
N ARG A 120 -7.90 2.54 -6.94
CA ARG A 120 -8.45 3.42 -7.96
C ARG A 120 -9.00 4.69 -7.30
N ARG A 121 -8.85 5.82 -8.01
CA ARG A 121 -9.46 7.09 -7.59
C ARG A 121 -10.98 6.99 -7.68
N ASP A 122 -11.65 7.40 -6.61
CA ASP A 122 -13.09 7.45 -6.49
C ASP A 122 -13.49 8.83 -5.94
N PRO A 123 -14.07 9.72 -6.78
CA PRO A 123 -14.45 11.07 -6.37
C PRO A 123 -15.41 11.11 -5.17
N SER A 124 -16.28 10.11 -5.04
CA SER A 124 -17.24 10.03 -3.94
C SER A 124 -16.56 9.73 -2.62
N ARG A 125 -15.51 8.89 -2.63
CA ARG A 125 -14.68 8.61 -1.45
C ARG A 125 -13.68 9.72 -1.16
N GLU A 126 -13.10 10.35 -2.18
CA GLU A 126 -12.13 11.44 -2.02
C GLU A 126 -12.74 12.67 -1.32
N LEU A 127 -14.07 12.84 -1.38
CA LEU A 127 -14.77 13.87 -0.62
C LEU A 127 -14.64 13.69 0.90
N TRP A 128 -14.55 12.45 1.37
CA TRP A 128 -14.50 12.08 2.79
C TRP A 128 -13.08 11.74 3.26
N ASP A 129 -12.38 10.90 2.51
CA ASP A 129 -11.03 10.40 2.85
C ASP A 129 -9.92 11.38 2.44
N GLY A 130 -10.24 12.36 1.59
CA GLY A 130 -9.27 13.23 0.95
C GLY A 130 -8.72 12.68 -0.37
N PRO A 131 -7.86 13.45 -1.04
CA PRO A 131 -7.37 13.12 -2.37
C PRO A 131 -6.47 11.87 -2.36
N ARG A 132 -6.63 11.01 -3.37
CA ARG A 132 -5.76 9.85 -3.61
C ARG A 132 -4.86 10.09 -4.83
N SER A 133 -3.66 9.53 -4.79
CA SER A 133 -2.64 9.72 -5.83
C SER A 133 -3.06 9.09 -7.16
N GLY A 134 -3.73 7.93 -7.10
CA GLY A 134 -4.01 7.10 -8.26
C GLY A 134 -2.72 6.63 -8.97
N ARG A 135 -2.88 5.93 -10.10
CA ARG A 135 -1.76 5.30 -10.83
C ARG A 135 -0.65 6.29 -11.20
N ASN A 136 -1.02 7.39 -11.85
CA ASN A 136 -0.05 8.36 -12.37
C ASN A 136 0.60 9.17 -11.24
N GLY A 137 -0.17 9.56 -10.21
CA GLY A 137 0.37 10.27 -9.06
C GLY A 137 1.33 9.40 -8.25
N ALA A 138 0.98 8.13 -8.05
CA ALA A 138 1.85 7.19 -7.34
C ALA A 138 3.13 6.88 -8.12
N ALA A 139 3.07 6.76 -9.46
CA ALA A 139 4.25 6.61 -10.31
C ALA A 139 5.17 7.84 -10.20
N ALA A 140 4.60 9.04 -10.36
CA ALA A 140 5.35 10.29 -10.27
C ALA A 140 5.97 10.52 -8.88
N LEU A 141 5.27 10.10 -7.82
CA LEU A 141 5.75 10.23 -6.44
C LEU A 141 6.88 9.24 -6.14
N THR A 142 6.74 7.97 -6.51
CA THR A 142 7.65 6.89 -6.07
C THR A 142 8.79 6.59 -7.03
N GLY A 143 8.70 7.05 -8.28
CA GLY A 143 9.62 6.66 -9.36
C GLY A 143 9.43 5.21 -9.83
N ILE A 144 8.35 4.53 -9.42
CA ILE A 144 8.05 3.17 -9.89
C ILE A 144 7.33 3.25 -11.23
N GLU A 145 7.88 2.60 -12.26
CA GLU A 145 7.31 2.61 -13.61
C GLU A 145 6.01 1.80 -13.70
N ARG A 146 5.98 0.61 -13.09
CA ARG A 146 4.82 -0.30 -13.13
C ARG A 146 3.91 -0.08 -11.95
N VAL A 147 2.95 0.80 -12.13
CA VAL A 147 1.86 1.02 -11.17
C VAL A 147 0.55 0.48 -11.74
N HIS A 148 -0.25 -0.21 -10.95
CA HIS A 148 -1.56 -0.78 -11.32
C HIS A 148 -2.62 -0.44 -10.26
N CYS A 149 -3.89 -0.68 -10.58
CA CYS A 149 -4.95 -0.55 -9.59
C CYS A 149 -4.99 -1.81 -8.70
N THR A 150 -5.36 -1.69 -7.42
CA THR A 150 -5.41 -2.83 -6.49
C THR A 150 -6.33 -3.96 -6.98
N GLU A 151 -7.38 -3.65 -7.75
CA GLU A 151 -8.28 -4.68 -8.33
C GLU A 151 -7.56 -5.61 -9.33
N GLU A 152 -6.48 -5.12 -9.97
CA GLU A 152 -5.69 -5.87 -10.94
C GLU A 152 -4.70 -6.84 -10.28
N LEU A 153 -4.48 -6.72 -8.96
CA LEU A 153 -3.49 -7.52 -8.21
C LEU A 153 -3.67 -9.02 -8.44
N GLY A 154 -4.92 -9.51 -8.38
CA GLY A 154 -5.22 -10.92 -8.58
C GLY A 154 -4.88 -11.42 -9.99
N VAL A 155 -5.08 -10.58 -11.01
CA VAL A 155 -4.77 -10.90 -12.40
C VAL A 155 -3.26 -10.93 -12.61
N VAL A 156 -2.54 -9.94 -12.09
CA VAL A 156 -1.08 -9.88 -12.19
C VAL A 156 -0.44 -11.07 -11.46
N LEU A 157 -0.88 -11.40 -10.25
CA LEU A 157 -0.37 -12.56 -9.51
C LEU A 157 -0.62 -13.89 -10.25
N LYS A 158 -1.75 -14.04 -10.94
CA LYS A 158 -2.01 -15.22 -11.80
C LYS A 158 -1.05 -15.25 -12.99
N SER A 159 -0.82 -14.12 -13.64
CA SER A 159 0.14 -14.01 -14.74
C SER A 159 1.56 -14.36 -14.30
N LEU A 160 1.95 -13.99 -13.08
CA LEU A 160 3.27 -14.32 -12.52
C LEU A 160 3.44 -15.81 -12.19
N LYS A 161 2.34 -16.51 -11.86
CA LYS A 161 2.32 -17.97 -11.65
C LYS A 161 2.26 -18.78 -12.96
N GLY A 162 1.85 -18.17 -14.07
CA GLY A 162 1.39 -18.83 -15.29
C GLY A 162 2.46 -19.40 -16.23
N VAL A 163 3.74 -19.29 -15.90
CA VAL A 163 4.84 -19.94 -16.63
C VAL A 163 5.40 -20.99 -15.70
N LYS A 164 5.61 -22.24 -16.15
CA LYS A 164 6.11 -23.43 -15.43
C LYS A 164 7.30 -23.20 -14.47
N GLN A 165 7.10 -22.41 -13.43
CA GLN A 165 8.10 -21.92 -12.50
C GLN A 165 7.47 -22.08 -11.12
N GLN A 166 8.12 -22.84 -10.25
CA GLN A 166 7.76 -22.88 -8.83
C GLN A 166 8.10 -21.50 -8.25
N ALA A 167 7.12 -20.60 -8.24
CA ALA A 167 7.25 -19.30 -7.61
C ALA A 167 7.07 -19.47 -6.10
N ALA A 168 8.16 -19.40 -5.35
CA ALA A 168 8.09 -19.24 -3.90
C ALA A 168 7.54 -17.83 -3.61
N ILE A 169 6.26 -17.75 -3.24
CA ILE A 169 5.64 -16.50 -2.81
C ILE A 169 5.93 -16.34 -1.34
N LEU A 170 6.88 -15.46 -1.01
CA LEU A 170 7.11 -15.06 0.36
C LEU A 170 6.18 -13.89 0.67
N PHE A 171 5.11 -14.16 1.43
CA PHE A 171 4.35 -13.10 2.06
C PHE A 171 5.14 -12.61 3.27
N VAL A 172 5.58 -11.36 3.24
CA VAL A 172 6.02 -10.68 4.47
C VAL A 172 4.75 -10.34 5.23
N ARG A 173 4.26 -11.32 6.02
CA ARG A 173 3.12 -11.11 6.91
C ARG A 173 3.63 -10.45 8.18
N THR A 174 3.31 -9.18 8.35
CA THR A 174 3.30 -8.56 9.67
C THR A 174 2.29 -9.30 10.56
N LEU A 175 2.69 -9.62 11.79
CA LEU A 175 1.87 -10.35 12.78
C LEU A 175 0.48 -9.72 13.02
N ALA A 176 0.33 -8.43 12.72
CA ALA A 176 -0.91 -7.66 12.81
C ALA A 176 -2.06 -8.19 11.91
N ASP A 177 -1.75 -8.91 10.82
CA ASP A 177 -2.77 -9.41 9.88
C ASP A 177 -3.57 -10.62 10.41
N ARG A 178 -3.05 -11.35 11.41
CA ARG A 178 -3.80 -12.48 12.01
C ARG A 178 -5.02 -12.01 12.79
N GLN A 179 -4.89 -10.91 13.55
CA GLN A 179 -5.98 -10.45 14.42
C GLN A 179 -7.16 -9.84 13.66
N ASN A 180 -6.94 -9.32 12.45
CA ASN A 180 -8.01 -8.67 11.67
C ASN A 180 -8.91 -9.69 10.97
N ARG A 181 -8.34 -10.80 10.50
CA ARG A 181 -9.09 -11.87 9.81
C ARG A 181 -10.09 -12.56 10.74
N ASP A 182 -9.70 -12.76 12.00
CA ASP A 182 -10.57 -13.38 13.01
C ASP A 182 -11.70 -12.42 13.46
N ARG A 183 -11.48 -11.09 13.42
CA ARG A 183 -12.50 -10.09 13.74
C ARG A 183 -13.50 -9.89 12.58
N ASP A 184 -13.03 -9.76 11.35
CA ASP A 184 -13.92 -9.62 10.18
C ASP A 184 -14.81 -10.85 9.98
N ASN A 185 -14.30 -12.05 10.28
CA ASN A 185 -15.09 -13.27 10.23
C ASN A 185 -16.16 -13.33 11.35
N ARG A 186 -15.92 -12.63 12.47
CA ARG A 186 -16.84 -12.53 13.61
C ARG A 186 -17.91 -11.46 13.40
N LEU A 187 -17.59 -10.38 12.68
CA LEU A 187 -18.53 -9.32 12.30
C LEU A 187 -19.46 -9.72 11.13
N LYS A 188 -19.07 -10.73 10.33
CA LYS A 188 -19.92 -11.33 9.28
C LYS A 188 -20.77 -12.50 9.75
N ALA A 189 -20.70 -12.87 11.04
CA ALA A 189 -21.62 -13.86 11.58
C ALA A 189 -23.06 -13.30 11.48
N PRO A 190 -24.04 -14.10 11.01
CA PRO A 190 -25.44 -13.66 11.01
C PRO A 190 -25.82 -13.28 12.43
N VAL A 191 -26.33 -12.07 12.61
CA VAL A 191 -26.91 -11.61 13.88
C VAL A 191 -28.21 -12.39 14.04
N ASP A 192 -28.26 -13.32 15.00
CA ASP A 192 -29.48 -14.04 15.32
C ASP A 192 -30.58 -13.01 15.65
N PRO A 193 -31.79 -13.12 15.08
CA PRO A 193 -32.85 -12.17 15.36
C PRO A 193 -33.19 -12.22 16.85
N GLU A 194 -33.14 -11.05 17.50
CA GLU A 194 -33.53 -10.88 18.90
C GLU A 194 -34.95 -11.42 19.11
N PRO A 195 -35.21 -12.25 20.13
CA PRO A 195 -36.56 -12.72 20.38
C PRO A 195 -37.43 -11.52 20.73
N LEU A 196 -38.45 -11.25 19.90
CA LEU A 196 -39.50 -10.30 20.19
C LEU A 196 -40.04 -10.61 21.59
N GLN A 197 -39.78 -9.73 22.54
CA GLN A 197 -40.47 -9.73 23.82
C GLN A 197 -41.93 -9.39 23.52
N ALA A 198 -42.81 -10.38 23.66
CA ALA A 198 -44.24 -10.16 23.65
C ALA A 198 -44.63 -9.45 24.96
N ASP A 199 -45.43 -8.39 24.82
CA ASP A 199 -45.97 -7.54 25.88
C ASP A 199 -46.67 -8.31 27.01
#